data_AF-A0A3B9PI79-F1
#
_entry.id   AF-A0A3B9PI79-F1
#
_cell.length_a   1.000
_cell.length_b   1.000
_cell.length_c   1.000
_cell.angle_alpha   90.00
_cell.angle_beta   90.00
_cell.angle_gamma   90.00
#
_symmetry.space_group_name_H-M   'P 1'
#
loop_
_entity.id
_entity.type
_entity.pdbx_description
1 polymer ?
#
loop_
_entity_poly.entity_id
_entity_poly.type
_entity_poly.pdbx_seq_one_letter_code
_entity_poly.pdbx_strand_id
1 'polypeptide(L)'
;MVNNEIVQKLWNLCDVLRDDGINYSDYVTELVLLLFIKMEHENTQSGVLSGHKLPAGARWPDIARLSGLNLLNHYRATLLELSKSTDPLLAAIYADAQTRLKEPRHLEQLVKSIDAIDWFSARRDGLGDLYEGLLEKNAT
;
A
#
# COMPACT_ATOMS: atom_id res chain seq x y z
N MET A 1 18.63 -19.07 -6.68
CA MET A 1 18.58 -17.76 -6.01
C MET A 1 17.61 -16.91 -6.82
N VAL A 2 16.33 -16.91 -6.44
CA VAL A 2 15.33 -16.08 -7.10
C VAL A 2 15.51 -14.69 -6.51
N ASN A 3 16.20 -13.82 -7.24
CA ASN A 3 16.39 -12.44 -6.86
C ASN A 3 15.01 -11.81 -6.81
N ASN A 4 14.58 -11.40 -5.62
CA ASN A 4 13.27 -10.82 -5.39
C ASN A 4 13.31 -9.36 -5.87
N GLU A 5 13.38 -9.17 -7.19
CA GLU A 5 13.62 -7.86 -7.84
C GLU A 5 12.58 -6.82 -7.41
N ILE A 6 11.37 -7.26 -7.10
CA ILE A 6 10.30 -6.37 -6.67
C ILE A 6 10.47 -5.99 -5.22
N VAL A 7 10.87 -6.92 -4.35
CA VAL A 7 11.29 -6.59 -2.98
C VAL A 7 12.44 -5.60 -3.02
N GLN A 8 13.44 -5.79 -3.88
CA GLN A 8 14.52 -4.82 -4.07
C GLN A 8 14.01 -3.45 -4.57
N LYS A 9 13.04 -3.40 -5.50
CA LYS A 9 12.40 -2.13 -5.92
C LYS A 9 11.69 -1.44 -4.76
N LEU A 10 10.99 -2.19 -3.90
CA LEU A 10 10.32 -1.66 -2.71
C LEU A 10 11.34 -1.15 -1.67
N TRP A 11 12.45 -1.86 -1.47
CA TRP A 11 13.54 -1.41 -0.59
C TRP A 11 14.25 -0.16 -1.12
N ASN A 12 14.52 -0.09 -2.42
CA ASN A 12 15.12 1.10 -3.03
C ASN A 12 14.23 2.33 -2.86
N LEU A 13 12.90 2.16 -2.80
CA LEU A 13 11.98 3.24 -2.47
C LEU A 13 12.06 3.68 -1.01
N CYS A 14 12.29 2.74 -0.08
CA CYS A 14 12.56 3.07 1.32
C CYS A 14 13.77 4.01 1.43
N ASP A 15 14.84 3.73 0.70
CA ASP A 15 16.09 4.49 0.78
C ASP A 15 15.93 5.93 0.28
N VAL A 16 15.19 6.16 -0.81
CA VAL A 16 14.97 7.52 -1.35
C VAL A 16 14.19 8.39 -0.38
N LEU A 17 13.19 7.84 0.32
CA LEU A 17 12.35 8.61 1.24
C LEU A 17 12.99 8.78 2.63
N ARG A 18 13.93 7.91 3.00
CA ARG A 18 14.77 8.11 4.19
C ARG A 18 15.60 9.38 4.07
N ASP A 19 16.14 9.67 2.88
CA ASP A 19 16.97 10.86 2.65
C ASP A 19 16.17 12.17 2.83
N ASP A 20 14.83 12.09 2.74
CA ASP A 20 13.89 13.17 3.02
C ASP A 20 13.41 13.24 4.49
N GLY A 21 14.03 12.49 5.40
CA GLY A 21 13.80 12.56 6.85
C GLY A 21 12.58 11.76 7.36
N ILE A 22 12.02 10.87 6.53
CA ILE A 22 10.97 9.94 6.97
C ILE A 22 11.60 8.78 7.75
N ASN A 23 11.01 8.44 8.90
CA ASN A 23 11.43 7.27 9.66
C ASN A 23 11.13 5.99 8.86
N TYR A 24 12.09 5.07 8.83
CA TYR A 24 11.96 3.79 8.14
C TYR A 24 10.70 3.00 8.57
N SER A 25 10.37 2.99 9.86
CA SER A 25 9.15 2.32 10.34
C SER A 25 7.88 2.94 9.76
N ASP A 26 7.81 4.27 9.74
CA ASP A 26 6.66 5.00 9.21
C ASP A 26 6.49 4.69 7.72
N TYR A 27 7.59 4.67 6.97
CA TYR A 27 7.56 4.32 5.55
C TYR A 27 7.04 2.90 5.31
N VAL A 28 7.53 1.90 6.06
CA VAL A 28 7.07 0.51 5.93
C VAL A 28 5.57 0.41 6.22
N THR A 29 5.08 1.13 7.23
CA THR A 29 3.64 1.19 7.51
C THR A 29 2.86 1.74 6.31
N GLU A 30 3.28 2.86 5.72
CA GLU A 30 2.63 3.43 4.52
C GLU A 30 2.63 2.45 3.35
N LEU A 31 3.76 1.77 3.16
CA LEU A 31 3.90 0.79 2.11
C LEU A 31 2.90 -0.36 2.29
N VAL A 32 2.79 -0.94 3.50
CA VAL A 32 1.84 -2.02 3.78
C VAL A 32 0.39 -1.58 3.51
N LEU A 33 0.03 -0.37 3.97
CA LEU A 33 -1.33 0.17 3.81
C LEU A 33 -1.69 0.36 2.33
N LEU A 34 -0.78 0.90 1.51
CA LEU A 34 -1.01 1.10 0.07
C LEU A 34 -0.91 -0.20 -0.74
N LEU A 35 0.02 -1.10 -0.38
CA LEU A 35 0.17 -2.39 -1.04
C LEU A 35 -1.10 -3.21 -0.95
N PHE A 36 -1.78 -3.25 0.19
CA PHE A 36 -3.04 -3.96 0.30
C PHE A 36 -4.10 -3.41 -0.66
N ILE A 37 -4.24 -2.08 -0.74
CA ILE A 37 -5.19 -1.43 -1.66
C ILE A 37 -4.86 -1.78 -3.12
N LYS A 38 -3.57 -1.77 -3.49
CA LYS A 38 -3.14 -2.15 -4.83
C LYS A 38 -3.38 -3.63 -5.11
N MET A 39 -3.00 -4.53 -4.20
CA MET A 39 -3.21 -5.97 -4.37
C MET A 39 -4.66 -6.35 -4.53
N GLU A 40 -5.55 -5.74 -3.74
CA GLU A 40 -6.99 -5.95 -3.85
C GLU A 40 -7.50 -5.57 -5.24
N HIS A 41 -7.01 -4.45 -5.78
CA HIS A 41 -7.33 -4.01 -7.13
C HIS A 41 -6.82 -4.99 -8.19
N GLU A 42 -5.55 -5.40 -8.13
CA GLU A 42 -4.95 -6.35 -9.07
C GLU A 42 -5.64 -7.73 -9.02
N ASN A 43 -5.98 -8.21 -7.83
CA ASN A 43 -6.69 -9.47 -7.63
C ASN A 43 -8.12 -9.42 -8.19
N THR A 44 -8.79 -8.27 -8.07
CA THR A 44 -10.12 -8.07 -8.67
C THR A 44 -10.05 -7.97 -10.19
N GLN A 45 -9.10 -7.21 -10.74
CA GLN A 45 -8.92 -7.08 -12.18
C GLN A 45 -8.51 -8.39 -12.87
N SER A 46 -7.69 -9.21 -12.20
CA SER A 46 -7.29 -10.53 -12.70
C SER A 46 -8.38 -11.61 -12.53
N GLY A 47 -9.53 -11.28 -11.95
CA GLY A 47 -10.64 -12.21 -11.73
C GLY A 47 -10.42 -13.22 -10.60
N VAL A 48 -9.34 -13.07 -9.81
CA VAL A 48 -9.09 -13.90 -8.62
C VAL A 48 -10.09 -13.59 -7.51
N LEU A 49 -10.43 -12.32 -7.32
CA LEU A 49 -11.51 -11.90 -6.44
C LEU A 49 -12.79 -11.66 -7.25
N SER A 50 -13.89 -12.23 -6.78
CA SER A 50 -15.22 -12.10 -7.40
C SER A 50 -15.82 -10.69 -7.25
N GLY A 51 -15.22 -9.85 -6.42
CA GLY A 51 -15.65 -8.49 -6.14
C GLY A 51 -14.69 -7.80 -5.18
N HIS A 52 -14.87 -6.49 -5.05
CA HIS A 52 -14.01 -5.70 -4.18
C HIS A 52 -14.36 -5.86 -2.70
N LYS A 53 -13.34 -6.08 -1.86
CA LYS A 53 -13.46 -5.94 -0.40
C LYS A 53 -13.46 -4.48 0.03
N LEU A 54 -12.83 -3.61 -0.76
CA LEU A 54 -12.75 -2.19 -0.47
C LEU A 54 -14.02 -1.44 -0.92
N PRO A 55 -14.57 -0.54 -0.10
CA PRO A 55 -15.71 0.28 -0.48
C PRO A 55 -15.35 1.21 -1.66
N ALA A 56 -16.37 1.66 -2.40
CA ALA A 56 -16.16 2.64 -3.46
C ALA A 56 -15.56 3.94 -2.88
N GLY A 57 -14.60 4.56 -3.58
CA GLY A 57 -13.87 5.73 -3.10
C GLY A 57 -12.59 5.39 -2.32
N ALA A 58 -12.45 4.16 -1.84
CA ALA A 58 -11.26 3.67 -1.12
C ALA A 58 -10.39 2.71 -1.96
N ARG A 59 -10.59 2.66 -3.28
CA ARG A 59 -9.90 1.71 -4.18
C ARG A 59 -8.68 2.35 -4.82
N TRP A 60 -7.78 1.51 -5.35
CA TRP A 60 -6.54 1.99 -5.97
C TRP A 60 -6.74 3.11 -7.01
N PRO A 61 -7.68 3.01 -7.97
CA PRO A 61 -7.87 4.08 -8.97
C PRO A 61 -8.33 5.41 -8.37
N ASP A 62 -9.02 5.38 -7.23
CA ASP A 62 -9.47 6.59 -6.54
C ASP A 62 -8.29 7.37 -5.95
N ILE A 63 -7.22 6.67 -5.56
CA ILE A 63 -5.98 7.23 -5.02
C ILE A 63 -5.01 7.58 -6.15
N ALA A 64 -4.71 6.64 -7.04
CA ALA A 64 -3.64 6.74 -8.04
C ALA A 64 -3.83 7.87 -9.06
N ARG A 65 -5.06 8.32 -9.28
CA ARG A 65 -5.38 9.45 -10.18
C ARG A 65 -5.17 10.83 -9.55
N LEU A 66 -4.99 10.91 -8.24
CA LEU A 66 -4.87 12.17 -7.51
C LEU A 66 -3.39 12.58 -7.36
N SER A 67 -3.17 13.86 -7.08
CA SER A 67 -1.84 14.41 -6.85
C SER A 67 -1.84 15.50 -5.78
N GLY A 68 -0.66 15.84 -5.27
CA GLY A 68 -0.48 16.92 -4.30
C GLY A 68 -1.40 16.81 -3.08
N LEU A 69 -1.91 17.94 -2.60
CA LEU A 69 -2.75 17.98 -1.40
C LEU A 69 -4.05 17.19 -1.53
N ASN A 70 -4.59 17.07 -2.74
CA ASN A 70 -5.80 16.28 -2.98
C ASN A 70 -5.54 14.80 -2.71
N LEU A 71 -4.41 14.28 -3.18
CA LEU A 71 -3.98 12.90 -2.88
C LEU A 71 -3.83 12.68 -1.37
N LEU A 72 -3.11 13.56 -0.68
CA LEU A 72 -2.85 13.41 0.75
C LEU A 72 -4.14 13.48 1.59
N ASN A 73 -5.04 14.40 1.27
CA ASN A 73 -6.32 14.53 1.97
C ASN A 73 -7.24 13.35 1.68
N HIS A 74 -7.30 12.88 0.43
CA HIS A 74 -8.09 11.71 0.05
C HIS A 74 -7.55 10.45 0.75
N TYR A 75 -6.24 10.25 0.75
CA TYR A 75 -5.62 9.11 1.42
C TYR A 75 -5.91 9.08 2.92
N ARG A 76 -5.84 10.23 3.62
CA ARG A 76 -6.27 10.34 5.03
C ARG A 76 -7.72 9.94 5.23
N ALA A 77 -8.62 10.41 4.37
CA ALA A 77 -10.04 10.05 4.42
C ALA A 77 -10.25 8.55 4.17
N THR A 78 -9.51 7.97 3.21
CA THR A 78 -9.53 6.54 2.93
C THR A 78 -9.10 5.72 4.15
N LEU A 79 -7.98 6.04 4.79
CA LEU A 79 -7.52 5.32 5.98
C LEU A 79 -8.54 5.41 7.13
N LEU A 80 -9.12 6.58 7.35
CA LEU A 80 -10.18 6.77 8.36
C LEU A 80 -11.45 5.99 8.04
N GLU A 81 -11.79 5.81 6.77
CA GLU A 81 -12.96 5.02 6.40
C GLU A 81 -12.70 3.52 6.56
N LEU A 82 -11.53 3.06 6.13
CA LEU A 82 -11.13 1.65 6.25
C LEU A 82 -10.96 1.23 7.72
N SER A 83 -10.50 2.12 8.60
CA SER A 83 -10.35 1.83 10.03
C SER A 83 -11.67 1.60 10.76
N LYS A 84 -12.80 2.01 10.18
CA LYS A 84 -14.16 1.77 10.73
C LYS A 84 -14.79 0.47 10.24
N SER A 85 -14.11 -0.26 9.36
CA SER A 85 -14.67 -1.47 8.76
C SER A 85 -14.93 -2.55 9.80
N THR A 86 -16.09 -3.23 9.69
CA THR A 86 -16.40 -4.42 10.49
C THR A 86 -15.87 -5.71 9.87
N ASP A 87 -15.28 -5.65 8.66
CA ASP A 87 -14.60 -6.80 8.05
C ASP A 87 -13.33 -7.13 8.84
N PRO A 88 -13.15 -8.39 9.31
CA PRO A 88 -12.01 -8.75 10.16
C PRO A 88 -10.65 -8.50 9.53
N LEU A 89 -10.52 -8.66 8.21
CA LEU A 89 -9.25 -8.45 7.51
C LEU A 89 -8.94 -6.96 7.41
N LEU A 90 -9.92 -6.15 7.02
CA LEU A 90 -9.75 -4.69 6.97
C LEU A 90 -9.49 -4.11 8.36
N ALA A 91 -10.20 -4.58 9.38
CA ALA A 91 -9.96 -4.17 10.76
C ALA A 91 -8.54 -4.52 11.23
N ALA A 92 -8.03 -5.71 10.89
CA ALA A 92 -6.67 -6.11 11.26
C ALA A 92 -5.58 -5.25 10.59
N ILE A 93 -5.81 -4.78 9.37
CA ILE A 93 -4.83 -3.99 8.60
C ILE A 93 -4.92 -2.50 8.92
N TYR A 94 -6.14 -1.98 9.07
CA TYR A 94 -6.42 -0.54 9.14
C TYR A 94 -6.84 -0.03 10.52
N ALA A 95 -6.87 -0.88 11.56
CA ALA A 95 -7.13 -0.43 12.92
C ALA A 95 -6.19 0.73 13.29
N ASP A 96 -6.78 1.86 13.67
CA ASP A 96 -6.08 3.11 14.02
C ASP A 96 -5.08 3.61 12.94
N ALA A 97 -5.23 3.18 11.69
CA ALA A 97 -4.33 3.57 10.61
C ALA A 97 -4.39 5.08 10.35
N GLN A 98 -3.22 5.71 10.41
CA GLN A 98 -3.04 7.12 10.13
C GLN A 98 -1.75 7.30 9.34
N THR A 99 -1.80 8.13 8.30
CA THR A 99 -0.59 8.44 7.55
C THR A 99 0.35 9.33 8.37
N ARG A 100 1.62 8.97 8.39
CA ARG A 100 2.72 9.75 8.97
C ARG A 100 3.35 10.70 7.95
N LEU A 101 3.02 10.54 6.67
CA LEU A 101 3.50 11.41 5.60
C LEU A 101 2.90 12.82 5.72
N LYS A 102 3.78 13.80 5.87
CA LYS A 102 3.42 15.23 5.94
C LYS A 102 3.46 15.90 4.57
N GLU A 103 4.42 15.49 3.73
CA GLU A 103 4.64 16.10 2.43
C GLU A 103 3.93 15.31 1.33
N PRO A 104 3.03 15.95 0.54
CA PRO A 104 2.31 15.28 -0.53
C PRO A 104 3.20 14.61 -1.58
N ARG A 105 4.37 15.19 -1.86
CA ARG A 105 5.32 14.66 -2.85
C ARG A 105 5.78 13.23 -2.51
N HIS A 106 5.97 12.93 -1.23
CA HIS A 106 6.41 11.61 -0.78
C HIS A 106 5.35 10.55 -1.01
N LEU A 107 4.10 10.87 -0.67
CA LEU A 107 2.98 9.98 -0.93
C LEU A 107 2.76 9.77 -2.43
N GLU A 108 2.86 10.84 -3.22
CA GLU A 108 2.71 10.75 -4.67
C GLU A 108 3.81 9.89 -5.31
N GLN A 109 5.06 10.05 -4.86
CA GLN A 109 6.17 9.20 -5.28
C GLN A 109 5.90 7.74 -4.92
N LEU A 110 5.48 7.46 -3.69
CA LEU A 110 5.16 6.10 -3.24
C LEU A 110 4.07 5.45 -4.09
N VAL A 111 2.96 6.18 -4.32
CA VAL A 111 1.85 5.71 -5.15
C VAL A 111 2.31 5.41 -6.57
N LYS A 112 3.03 6.34 -7.21
CA LYS A 112 3.55 6.13 -8.58
C LYS A 112 4.48 4.93 -8.68
N SER A 113 5.34 4.74 -7.68
CA SER A 113 6.30 3.66 -7.70
C SER A 113 5.66 2.29 -7.47
N ILE A 114 4.63 2.22 -6.61
CA ILE A 114 3.79 1.02 -6.44
C ILE A 114 3.02 0.71 -7.74
N ASP A 115 2.51 1.73 -8.42
CA ASP A 115 1.76 1.55 -9.67
C ASP A 115 2.64 1.05 -10.83
N ALA A 116 3.92 1.43 -10.84
CA ALA A 116 4.89 1.02 -11.85
C ALA A 116 5.43 -0.42 -11.69
N ILE A 117 5.04 -1.13 -10.63
CA ILE A 117 5.44 -2.54 -10.42
C ILE A 117 4.70 -3.44 -11.44
N ASP A 118 5.41 -4.40 -12.03
CA ASP A 118 4.79 -5.49 -12.80
C ASP A 118 4.19 -6.52 -11.83
N TRP A 119 2.92 -6.33 -11.50
CA TRP A 119 2.17 -7.15 -10.55
C TRP A 119 1.90 -8.58 -11.02
N PHE A 120 1.93 -8.82 -12.34
CA PHE A 120 1.78 -10.16 -12.89
C PHE A 120 3.01 -11.02 -12.56
N SER A 121 4.20 -10.45 -12.72
CA SER A 121 5.45 -11.11 -12.33
C SER A 121 5.59 -11.17 -10.79
N ALA A 122 5.16 -10.14 -10.08
CA ALA A 122 5.16 -10.09 -8.61
C ALA A 122 4.47 -11.25 -7.92
N ARG A 123 3.34 -11.68 -8.46
CA ARG A 123 2.58 -12.80 -7.89
C ARG A 123 3.36 -14.12 -7.97
N ARG A 124 4.30 -14.25 -8.91
CA ARG A 124 5.14 -15.45 -9.09
C ARG A 124 6.43 -15.41 -8.28
N ASP A 125 6.93 -14.22 -7.95
CA ASP A 125 8.28 -14.00 -7.42
C ASP A 125 8.36 -13.84 -5.88
N GLY A 126 7.31 -14.17 -5.14
CA GLY A 126 7.33 -14.21 -3.66
C GLY A 126 6.86 -12.92 -2.97
N LEU A 127 6.05 -12.10 -3.64
CA LEU A 127 5.50 -10.89 -3.04
C LEU A 127 4.38 -11.19 -2.02
N GLY A 128 3.72 -12.35 -2.14
CA GLY A 128 2.83 -12.90 -1.11
C GLY A 128 3.59 -13.14 0.21
N ASP A 129 4.74 -13.81 0.15
CA ASP A 129 5.59 -14.10 1.31
C ASP A 129 6.12 -12.81 1.97
N LEU A 130 6.47 -11.79 1.17
CA LEU A 130 6.82 -10.46 1.70
C LEU A 130 5.66 -9.85 2.47
N TYR A 131 4.46 -9.88 1.88
CA TYR A 131 3.26 -9.29 2.48
C TYR A 131 2.84 -10.04 3.76
N GLU A 132 2.86 -11.36 3.75
CA GLU A 132 2.61 -12.18 4.94
C GLU A 132 3.65 -11.89 6.03
N GLY A 133 4.94 -11.81 5.70
CA GLY A 133 5.99 -11.45 6.65
C GLY A 133 5.85 -10.02 7.22
N LEU A 134 5.26 -9.10 6.45
CA LEU A 134 4.95 -7.74 6.92
C LEU A 134 3.72 -7.73 7.85
N LEU A 135 2.70 -8.54 7.55
CA LEU A 135 1.52 -8.69 8.41
C LEU A 135 1.86 -9.35 9.76
N GLU A 136 2.64 -10.44 9.74
CA GLU A 136 3.06 -11.13 10.97
C GLU A 136 3.79 -10.19 11.93
N LYS A 137 4.65 -9.31 11.40
CA LYS A 137 5.40 -8.33 12.20
C LYS A 137 4.57 -7.17 12.73
N ASN A 138 3.43 -6.85 12.10
CA ASN A 138 2.53 -5.80 12.59
C ASN A 138 1.43 -6.35 13.53
N ALA A 139 1.17 -7.67 13.52
CA ALA A 139 0.21 -8.34 14.39
C ALA A 139 0.78 -8.80 15.75
N THR A 140 2.07 -8.53 16.02
CA THR A 140 2.79 -8.93 17.24
C THR A 140 3.28 -7.71 18.01
#